data_AF-A0A9R1B2W5-F1
#
_entry.id   AF-A0A9R1B2W5-F1
#
_cell.length_a   1.000
_cell.length_b   1.000
_cell.length_c   1.000
_cell.angle_alpha   90.00
_cell.angle_beta   90.00
_cell.angle_gamma   90.00
#
_symmetry.space_group_name_H-M   'P 1'
#
loop_
_entity.id
_entity.type
_entity.pdbx_description
1 polymer ?
#
loop_
_entity_poly.entity_id
_entity_poly.type
_entity_poly.pdbx_seq_one_letter_code
_entity_poly.pdbx_strand_id
1 'polypeptide(L)'
;MVEHVDNQRDWVVTKSIWHLSDTAIKSFCETSTNSSSRHSLDPFYDSEHYRGQGGDGTVHWYYDRQEDIEATARGDLLREELLEEIEQRVGGLRELEDTGMEGELEEAK
;
A
#
# COMPACT_ATOMS: atom_id res chain seq x y z
N MET A 1 3.05 4.37 20.14
CA MET A 1 2.44 3.06 20.51
C MET A 1 1.96 2.45 19.21
N VAL A 2 2.38 1.23 18.90
CA VAL A 2 2.00 0.56 17.64
C VAL A 2 0.69 -0.19 17.90
N GLU A 3 -0.37 0.21 17.20
CA GLU A 3 -1.67 -0.46 17.24
C GLU A 3 -1.59 -1.83 16.57
N HIS A 4 -2.24 -2.82 17.17
CA HIS A 4 -2.43 -4.16 16.61
C HIS A 4 -3.90 -4.32 16.19
N VAL A 5 -4.12 -5.04 15.09
CA VAL A 5 -5.47 -5.29 14.55
C VAL A 5 -6.25 -6.23 15.46
N ASP A 6 -7.51 -5.89 15.74
CA ASP A 6 -8.44 -6.73 16.48
C ASP A 6 -8.64 -8.10 15.78
N ASN A 7 -8.71 -9.17 16.59
CA ASN A 7 -9.00 -10.59 16.22
C ASN A 7 -7.84 -11.61 16.24
N GLN A 8 -6.73 -11.34 16.91
CA GLN A 8 -5.77 -12.41 17.22
C GLN A 8 -6.37 -13.35 18.30
N ARG A 9 -7.02 -14.45 17.88
CA ARG A 9 -7.54 -15.48 18.79
C ARG A 9 -6.56 -16.63 18.93
N ASP A 10 -6.32 -17.06 20.16
CA ASP A 10 -5.62 -18.30 20.47
C ASP A 10 -6.51 -19.51 20.13
N TRP A 11 -5.98 -20.43 19.33
CA TRP A 11 -6.72 -21.61 18.87
C TRP A 11 -6.50 -22.78 19.82
N VAL A 12 -7.57 -23.27 20.44
CA VAL A 12 -7.54 -24.54 21.20
C VAL A 12 -7.78 -25.69 20.22
N VAL A 13 -6.74 -26.49 19.96
CA VAL A 13 -6.81 -27.66 19.06
C VAL A 13 -7.23 -28.90 19.85
N THR A 14 -8.53 -29.19 19.88
CA THR A 14 -9.04 -30.48 20.38
C THR A 14 -8.85 -31.56 19.32
N LYS A 15 -8.02 -32.58 19.60
CA LYS A 15 -7.83 -33.74 18.73
C LYS A 15 -8.87 -34.82 19.03
N SER A 16 -9.67 -35.21 18.04
CA SER A 16 -10.59 -36.34 18.10
C SER A 16 -10.27 -37.35 17.01
N ILE A 17 -10.22 -38.64 17.35
CA ILE A 17 -10.00 -39.73 16.39
C ILE A 17 -11.37 -40.25 15.95
N TRP A 18 -11.63 -40.22 14.64
CA TRP A 18 -12.87 -40.73 14.04
C TRP A 18 -12.56 -41.97 13.21
N HIS A 19 -13.33 -43.04 13.43
CA HIS A 19 -13.28 -44.22 12.57
C HIS A 19 -14.36 -44.10 11.50
N LEU A 20 -13.94 -43.89 10.25
CA LEU A 20 -14.82 -43.77 9.09
C LEU A 20 -14.83 -45.09 8.30
N SER A 21 -15.97 -45.45 7.71
CA SER A 21 -16.07 -46.58 6.79
C SER A 21 -15.48 -46.23 5.42
N ASP A 22 -15.01 -47.23 4.67
CA ASP A 22 -14.43 -47.03 3.32
C ASP A 22 -15.40 -46.32 2.35
N THR A 23 -16.70 -46.56 2.51
CA THR A 23 -17.75 -45.85 1.76
C THR A 23 -17.82 -44.37 2.10
N ALA A 24 -17.68 -44.00 3.37
CA ALA A 24 -17.66 -42.61 3.82
C ALA A 24 -16.40 -41.90 3.32
N ILE A 25 -15.23 -42.55 3.40
CA ILE A 25 -13.96 -42.02 2.90
C ILE A 25 -14.03 -41.76 1.38
N LYS A 26 -14.60 -42.71 0.63
CA LYS A 26 -14.76 -42.56 -0.82
C LYS A 26 -15.67 -41.40 -1.19
N SER A 27 -16.82 -41.27 -0.52
CA SER A 27 -17.74 -40.14 -0.76
C SER A 27 -17.11 -38.78 -0.43
N PHE A 28 -16.28 -38.71 0.62
CA PHE A 28 -15.56 -37.49 0.99
C PHE A 28 -14.54 -37.08 -0.09
N CYS A 29 -13.76 -38.04 -0.61
CA CYS A 29 -12.84 -37.81 -1.73
C CYS A 29 -13.54 -37.37 -3.02
N GLU A 30 -14.73 -37.90 -3.30
CA GLU A 30 -15.54 -37.50 -4.46
C GLU A 30 -16.11 -36.08 -4.28
N THR A 31 -16.48 -35.68 -3.07
CA THR A 31 -16.88 -34.29 -2.79
C THR A 31 -15.72 -33.28 -2.81
N SER A 32 -14.51 -33.69 -2.41
CA SER A 32 -13.33 -32.81 -2.38
C SER A 32 -12.67 -32.62 -3.76
N THR A 33 -12.81 -33.59 -4.66
CA THR A 33 -12.43 -33.39 -6.07
C THR A 33 -13.36 -32.39 -6.78
N ASN A 34 -14.59 -32.21 -6.27
CA ASN A 34 -15.56 -31.23 -6.75
C ASN A 34 -15.51 -29.88 -5.98
N SER A 35 -14.49 -29.64 -5.16
CA SER A 35 -14.27 -28.35 -4.46
C SER A 35 -13.18 -27.49 -5.10
N SER A 36 -12.32 -28.06 -5.95
CA SER A 36 -11.31 -27.30 -6.72
C SER A 36 -11.93 -26.25 -7.65
N SER A 37 -13.21 -26.42 -8.02
CA SER A 37 -14.02 -25.51 -8.84
C SER A 37 -14.88 -24.53 -8.05
N ARG A 38 -14.84 -24.56 -6.71
CA ARG A 38 -15.65 -23.67 -5.83
C ARG A 38 -14.89 -22.53 -5.18
N HIS A 39 -13.55 -22.53 -5.26
CA HIS A 39 -12.75 -21.40 -4.77
C HIS A 39 -12.94 -20.11 -5.59
N SER A 40 -13.49 -20.20 -6.80
CA SER A 40 -13.76 -19.06 -7.70
C SER A 40 -15.18 -18.51 -7.62
N LEU A 41 -15.96 -18.82 -6.58
CA LEU A 41 -17.39 -18.50 -6.51
C LEU A 41 -17.81 -17.82 -5.19
N ASP A 42 -16.86 -17.29 -4.42
CA ASP A 42 -17.23 -16.49 -3.25
C ASP A 42 -17.75 -15.11 -3.74
N PRO A 43 -19.03 -14.77 -3.49
CA PRO A 43 -19.61 -13.50 -3.92
C PRO A 43 -18.87 -12.26 -3.40
N PHE A 44 -18.08 -12.39 -2.33
CA PHE A 44 -17.25 -11.31 -1.81
C PHE A 44 -16.14 -10.91 -2.81
N TYR A 45 -15.38 -11.89 -3.32
CA TYR A 45 -14.26 -11.64 -4.24
C TYR A 45 -14.71 -11.23 -5.66
N ASP A 46 -15.97 -11.49 -6.01
CA ASP A 46 -16.61 -11.04 -7.24
C ASP A 46 -17.41 -9.74 -7.07
N SER A 47 -17.42 -9.15 -5.87
CA SER A 47 -18.11 -7.88 -5.64
C SER A 47 -17.41 -6.71 -6.34
N GLU A 48 -18.20 -5.79 -6.89
CA GLU A 48 -17.72 -4.50 -7.42
C GLU A 48 -16.92 -3.72 -6.38
N HIS A 49 -17.24 -3.90 -5.09
CA HIS A 49 -16.50 -3.27 -3.99
C HIS A 49 -15.07 -3.80 -3.89
N TYR A 50 -14.88 -5.12 -3.89
CA TYR A 50 -13.55 -5.75 -3.80
C TYR A 50 -12.73 -5.50 -5.08
N ARG A 51 -13.32 -5.76 -6.25
CA ARG A 51 -12.65 -5.56 -7.55
C ARG A 51 -12.36 -4.09 -7.84
N GLY A 52 -13.30 -3.20 -7.53
CA GLY A 52 -13.15 -1.75 -7.72
C GLY A 52 -12.07 -1.12 -6.84
N GLN A 53 -11.70 -1.77 -5.73
CA GLN A 53 -10.58 -1.34 -4.88
C GLN A 53 -9.21 -1.87 -5.32
N GLY A 54 -9.16 -2.72 -6.36
CA GLY A 54 -7.92 -3.35 -6.85
C GLY A 54 -7.71 -4.77 -6.34
N GLY A 55 -8.73 -5.41 -5.77
CA GLY A 55 -8.65 -6.78 -5.27
C GLY A 55 -8.35 -7.80 -6.37
N ASP A 56 -7.23 -8.49 -6.23
CA ASP A 56 -6.69 -9.47 -7.19
C ASP A 56 -6.95 -10.93 -6.78
N GLY A 57 -7.67 -11.15 -5.68
CA GLY A 57 -7.87 -12.46 -5.05
C GLY A 57 -6.85 -12.77 -3.95
N THR A 58 -5.83 -11.93 -3.78
CA THR A 58 -4.86 -12.01 -2.69
C THR A 58 -5.20 -10.93 -1.64
N VAL A 59 -4.55 -10.96 -0.47
CA VAL A 59 -4.58 -9.83 0.50
C VAL A 59 -3.44 -8.84 0.21
N HIS A 60 -2.48 -9.24 -0.62
CA HIS A 60 -1.24 -8.50 -0.86
C HIS A 60 -1.45 -7.13 -1.54
N TRP A 61 -2.46 -7.02 -2.40
CA TRP A 61 -2.81 -5.76 -3.08
C TRP A 61 -3.04 -4.58 -2.14
N TYR A 62 -3.44 -4.84 -0.88
CA TYR A 62 -3.62 -3.79 0.12
C TYR A 62 -2.29 -3.14 0.50
N TYR A 63 -1.22 -3.94 0.60
CA TYR A 63 0.12 -3.44 0.91
C TYR A 63 0.71 -2.68 -0.27
N ASP A 64 0.55 -3.19 -1.49
CA ASP A 64 1.03 -2.51 -2.70
C ASP A 64 0.38 -1.12 -2.84
N ARG A 65 -0.94 -1.05 -2.65
CA ARG A 65 -1.68 0.22 -2.69
C ARG A 65 -1.23 1.19 -1.60
N GLN A 66 -0.96 0.69 -0.40
CA GLN A 66 -0.45 1.51 0.69
C GLN A 66 0.95 2.05 0.35
N GLU A 67 1.81 1.21 -0.23
CA GLU A 67 3.15 1.59 -0.67
C GLU A 67 3.11 2.69 -1.74
N ASP A 68 2.21 2.60 -2.72
CA ASP A 68 2.01 3.63 -3.76
C ASP A 68 1.62 5.00 -3.19
N ILE A 69 0.72 5.00 -2.19
CA ILE A 69 0.29 6.22 -1.50
C ILE A 69 1.48 6.84 -0.75
N GLU A 70 2.22 6.03 0.01
CA GLU A 70 3.39 6.50 0.76
C GLU A 70 4.53 6.97 -0.14
N ALA A 71 4.74 6.30 -1.27
CA ALA A 71 5.72 6.71 -2.28
C ALA A 71 5.34 8.07 -2.89
N THR A 72 4.06 8.29 -3.21
CA THR A 72 3.58 9.56 -3.74
C THR A 72 3.74 10.69 -2.71
N ALA A 73 3.34 10.46 -1.46
CA ALA A 73 3.49 11.45 -0.39
C ALA A 73 4.96 11.82 -0.13
N ARG A 74 5.88 10.85 -0.19
CA ARG A 74 7.33 11.11 -0.12
C ARG A 74 7.82 11.94 -1.29
N GLY A 75 7.32 11.68 -2.50
CA GLY A 75 7.66 12.44 -3.70
C GLY A 75 7.18 13.89 -3.65
N ASP A 76 5.98 14.13 -3.11
CA ASP A 76 5.43 15.48 -2.97
C ASP A 76 6.17 16.31 -1.93
N LEU A 77 6.50 15.73 -0.77
CA LEU A 77 7.36 16.39 0.23
C LEU A 77 8.73 16.77 -0.35
N LEU A 78 9.37 15.87 -1.10
CA LEU A 78 10.65 16.16 -1.75
C LEU A 78 10.53 17.28 -2.79
N ARG A 79 9.40 17.34 -3.51
CA ARG A 79 9.14 18.39 -4.49
C ARG A 79 8.97 19.75 -3.79
N GLU A 80 8.29 19.79 -2.66
CA GLU A 80 8.15 21.03 -1.85
C GLU A 80 9.52 21.52 -1.35
N GLU A 81 10.34 20.65 -0.79
CA GLU A 81 11.70 20.98 -0.34
C GLU A 81 12.58 21.55 -1.48
N LEU A 82 12.53 20.91 -2.66
CA LEU A 82 13.26 21.40 -3.83
C LEU A 82 12.78 22.78 -4.31
N LEU A 83 11.49 23.05 -4.21
CA LEU A 83 10.94 24.36 -4.57
C LEU A 83 11.40 25.45 -3.59
N GLU A 84 11.40 25.17 -2.29
CA GLU A 84 11.91 26.08 -1.27
C GLU A 84 13.40 26.38 -1.47
N GLU A 85 14.22 25.37 -1.80
CA GLU A 85 15.64 25.56 -2.09
C GLU A 85 15.85 26.44 -3.34
N ILE A 86 15.06 26.23 -4.39
CA ILE A 86 15.11 27.07 -5.61
C ILE A 86 14.74 28.51 -5.28
N GLU A 87 13.67 28.72 -4.52
CA GLU A 87 13.23 30.07 -4.14
C GLU A 87 14.31 30.79 -3.32
N GLN A 88 14.93 30.10 -2.36
CA GLN A 88 16.04 30.65 -1.58
C GLN A 88 17.24 31.03 -2.46
N ARG A 89 17.63 30.17 -3.40
CA ARG A 89 18.75 30.42 -4.32
C ARG A 89 18.44 31.57 -5.28
N VAL A 90 17.22 31.65 -5.81
CA VAL A 90 16.79 32.75 -6.70
C VAL A 90 16.71 34.07 -5.95
N GLY A 91 16.23 34.07 -4.70
CA GLY A 91 16.23 35.25 -3.84
C GLY A 91 17.64 35.77 -3.59
N GLY A 92 18.57 34.89 -3.18
CA GLY A 92 19.97 35.28 -2.96
C GLY A 92 20.69 35.77 -4.22
N LEU A 93 20.36 35.22 -5.40
CA LEU A 93 20.92 35.71 -6.66
C LEU A 93 20.46 37.14 -6.99
N ARG A 94 19.21 37.49 -6.70
CA ARG A 94 18.70 38.85 -6.91
C ARG A 94 19.34 39.85 -5.98
N GLU A 95 19.50 39.50 -4.70
CA GLU A 95 20.22 40.35 -3.74
C GLU A 95 21.66 40.64 -4.20
N LEU A 96 22.34 39.64 -4.76
CA LEU A 96 23.69 39.81 -5.31
C LEU A 96 23.70 40.69 -6.58
N GLU A 97 22.70 40.58 -7.45
CA GLU A 97 22.57 41.44 -8.63
C GLU A 97 22.34 42.91 -8.24
N ASP A 98 21.45 43.16 -7.28
CA ASP A 98 21.15 44.51 -6.79
C ASP A 98 22.40 45.15 -6.15
N THR A 99 23.12 44.42 -5.29
CA THR A 99 24.38 44.92 -4.69
C THR A 99 25.49 45.16 -5.72
N GLY A 100 25.56 44.34 -6.77
CA GLY A 100 26.48 44.54 -7.88
C GLY A 100 26.18 45.81 -8.67
N MET A 101 24.90 46.05 -8.98
CA MET A 101 24.45 47.28 -9.64
C MET A 101 24.70 48.53 -8.79
N GLU A 102 24.44 48.48 -7.49
CA GLU A 102 24.70 49.59 -6.57
C GLU A 102 26.20 49.91 -6.49
N GLY A 103 27.07 48.89 -6.46
CA GLY A 103 28.52 49.06 -6.47
C GLY A 103 29.04 49.73 -7.76
N GLU A 104 28.54 49.30 -8.93
CA GLU A 104 28.91 49.91 -10.22
C GLU A 104 28.44 51.37 -10.33
N LEU A 105 27.29 51.71 -9.74
CA LEU A 105 26.77 53.08 -9.69
C LEU A 105 27.57 54.00 -8.75
N GLU A 106 28.11 53.46 -7.65
CA GLU A 106 29.02 54.19 -6.76
C GLU A 106 30.40 54.42 -7.38
N GLU A 107 30.97 53.44 -8.09
CA GLU A 107 32.27 53.58 -8.77
C GLU A 107 32.24 54.56 -9.96
N ALA A 108 31.07 54.78 -10.57
CA ALA A 108 30.90 55.66 -11.72
C ALA A 108 30.75 57.17 -11.37
N LYS A 109 30.84 57.55 -10.10
CA LYS A 109 30.55 58.91 -9.59
C LYS A 109 31.79 59.65 -9.09
#